data_AF-A0A661CJV8-F1
#
_entry.id   AF-A0A661CJV8-F1
#
_cell.length_a   1.000
_cell.length_b   1.000
_cell.length_c   1.000
_cell.angle_alpha   90.00
_cell.angle_beta   90.00
_cell.angle_gamma   90.00
#
_symmetry.space_group_name_H-M   'P 1'
#
loop_
_entity.id
_entity.type
_entity.pdbx_description
1 polymer ?
#
loop_
_entity_poly.entity_id
_entity_poly.type
_entity_poly.pdbx_seq_one_letter_code
_entity_poly.pdbx_strand_id
1 'polypeptide(L)'
;TIWLLAPALIWIGWQSIEPSKLLSFGSYPAITLLLVGVGFLSALPLVLFAMATRRIDLSVVGFIMYINPTMQFLIGVFVLKESYPPERLVTFGLIWFALLLFTIGLFKLRRTAVVLP
;
A
#
# COMPACT_ATOMS: atom_id res chain seq x y z
N THR A 1 -4.16 13.50 -5.00
CA THR A 1 -3.96 14.17 -3.70
C THR A 1 -4.19 15.67 -3.76
N ILE A 2 -3.69 16.41 -4.77
CA ILE A 2 -3.93 17.87 -4.91
C ILE A 2 -5.43 18.22 -4.91
N TRP A 3 -6.27 17.42 -5.56
CA TRP A 3 -7.73 17.63 -5.56
C TRP A 3 -8.39 17.51 -4.18
N LEU A 4 -7.81 16.76 -3.24
CA LEU A 4 -8.33 16.64 -1.86
C LEU A 4 -7.91 17.83 -0.99
N LEU A 5 -6.91 18.60 -1.43
CA LEU A 5 -6.42 19.77 -0.71
C LEU A 5 -7.48 20.88 -0.69
N ALA A 6 -8.20 21.08 -1.79
CA ALA A 6 -9.29 22.05 -1.86
C ALA A 6 -10.43 21.78 -0.85
N PRO A 7 -11.07 20.60 -0.80
CA PRO A 7 -12.08 20.30 0.21
C PRO A 7 -11.51 20.28 1.63
N ALA A 8 -10.25 19.88 1.82
CA ALA A 8 -9.60 19.95 3.13
C ALA A 8 -9.44 21.40 3.63
N LEU A 9 -9.01 22.34 2.76
CA LEU A 9 -8.89 23.76 3.11
C LEU A 9 -10.25 24.39 3.40
N ILE A 10 -11.29 24.05 2.62
CA ILE A 10 -12.67 24.52 2.87
C ILE A 10 -13.15 24.04 4.25
N TRP A 11 -12.92 22.77 4.56
CA TRP A 11 -13.30 22.20 5.85
C TRP A 11 -12.55 22.85 7.01
N ILE A 12 -11.22 23.03 6.90
CA ILE A 12 -10.42 23.72 7.92
C ILE A 12 -10.89 25.18 8.10
N GLY A 13 -11.17 25.88 7.00
CA GLY A 13 -11.69 27.24 7.02
C GLY A 13 -13.05 27.32 7.71
N TRP A 14 -13.97 26.39 7.44
CA TRP A 14 -15.25 26.31 8.17
C TRP A 14 -15.01 26.14 9.68
N GLN A 15 -14.15 25.18 10.08
CA GLN A 15 -13.87 24.91 11.49
C GLN A 15 -13.30 26.14 12.23
N SER A 16 -12.55 27.00 11.54
CA SER A 16 -11.98 28.22 12.14
C SER A 16 -13.01 29.30 12.53
N ILE A 17 -14.25 29.19 12.05
CA ILE A 17 -15.32 30.18 12.29
C ILE A 17 -16.16 29.82 13.54
N GLU A 18 -16.14 28.56 13.99
CA GLU A 18 -16.87 28.11 15.19
C GLU A 18 -16.00 28.22 16.46
N PRO A 19 -16.30 29.11 17.43
CA PRO A 19 -15.44 29.37 18.60
C PRO A 19 -15.22 28.15 19.53
N SER A 20 -16.08 27.13 19.45
CA SER A 20 -16.06 25.95 20.31
C SER A 20 -15.22 24.79 19.76
N LYS A 21 -14.74 24.86 18.51
CA LYS A 21 -13.92 23.80 17.88
C LYS A 21 -12.50 24.30 17.64
N LEU A 22 -11.72 24.37 18.71
CA LEU A 22 -10.28 24.65 18.61
C LEU A 22 -9.59 23.55 17.79
N LEU A 23 -8.88 23.96 16.74
CA LEU A 23 -7.93 23.10 16.03
C LEU A 23 -6.91 22.56 17.03
N SER A 24 -6.93 21.25 17.27
CA SER A 24 -6.15 20.58 18.34
C SER A 24 -4.69 20.29 17.94
N PHE A 25 -4.27 20.71 16.74
CA PHE A 25 -2.90 20.48 16.26
C PHE A 25 -1.91 21.32 17.08
N GLY A 26 -0.89 20.68 17.66
CA GLY A 26 0.04 21.33 18.58
C GLY A 26 -0.41 21.36 20.05
N SER A 27 -1.70 21.13 20.34
CA SER A 27 -2.22 21.10 21.72
C SER A 27 -1.73 19.88 22.50
N TYR A 28 -1.54 18.75 21.81
CA TYR A 28 -1.01 17.52 22.38
C TYR A 28 0.29 17.14 21.65
N PRO A 29 1.47 17.43 22.25
CA PRO A 29 2.75 17.21 21.58
C PRO A 29 2.95 15.75 21.11
N ALA A 30 2.54 14.78 21.91
CA ALA A 30 2.65 13.36 21.56
C ALA A 30 1.85 13.00 20.30
N ILE A 31 0.57 13.38 20.24
CA ILE A 31 -0.30 13.12 19.08
C ILE A 31 0.20 13.87 17.85
N THR A 32 0.66 15.10 18.03
CA THR A 32 1.22 15.93 16.95
C THR A 32 2.47 15.28 16.36
N LEU A 33 3.38 14.76 17.21
CA LEU A 33 4.57 14.05 16.76
C LEU A 33 4.22 12.75 16.02
N LEU A 34 3.22 12.01 16.52
CA LEU A 34 2.71 10.81 15.85
C LEU A 34 2.12 11.13 14.48
N LEU A 35 1.32 12.20 14.36
CA LEU A 35 0.75 12.64 13.08
C LEU A 35 1.83 13.00 12.05
N VAL A 36 2.85 13.76 12.46
CA VAL A 36 4.01 14.07 11.61
C VAL A 36 4.76 12.80 11.23
N GLY A 37 4.96 11.90 12.20
CA GLY A 37 5.64 10.61 12.01
C GLY A 37 4.92 9.68 11.02
N VAL A 38 3.59 9.62 11.06
CA VAL A 38 2.78 8.84 10.10
C VAL A 38 2.97 9.37 8.67
N GLY A 39 3.09 10.69 8.50
CA GLY A 39 3.41 11.30 7.21
C GLY A 39 4.74 10.79 6.65
N PHE A 40 5.79 10.79 7.48
CA PHE A 40 7.10 10.26 7.09
C PHE A 40 7.07 8.75 6.79
N LEU A 41 6.45 7.98 7.69
CA LEU A 41 6.33 6.52 7.57
C LEU A 41 5.56 6.11 6.30
N SER A 42 4.63 6.93 5.82
CA SER A 42 3.86 6.68 4.60
C SER A 42 4.60 7.17 3.34
N ALA A 43 5.24 8.34 3.41
CA ALA A 43 5.94 8.92 2.27
C ALA A 43 7.21 8.14 1.90
N LEU A 44 7.95 7.64 2.90
CA LEU A 44 9.23 6.98 2.66
C LEU A 44 9.09 5.70 1.80
N PRO A 45 8.21 4.73 2.11
CA PRO A 45 7.98 3.57 1.25
C PRO A 45 7.48 3.94 -0.14
N LEU A 46 6.66 4.99 -0.25
CA LEU A 46 6.12 5.44 -1.54
C LEU A 46 7.21 6.00 -2.45
N VAL A 47 8.12 6.81 -1.91
CA VAL A 47 9.25 7.36 -2.65
C VAL A 47 10.22 6.24 -3.05
N LEU A 48 10.53 5.31 -2.13
CA LEU A 48 11.34 4.13 -2.43
C LEU A 48 10.73 3.27 -3.54
N PHE A 49 9.41 3.02 -3.47
CA PHE A 49 8.67 2.31 -4.50
C PHE A 49 8.73 3.04 -5.86
N ALA A 50 8.46 4.34 -5.89
CA ALA A 50 8.52 5.14 -7.11
C ALA A 50 9.92 5.17 -7.75
N MET A 51 10.98 5.10 -6.94
CA MET A 51 12.36 4.97 -7.43
C MET A 51 12.64 3.57 -7.99
N ALA A 52 12.16 2.52 -7.31
CA ALA A 52 12.36 1.13 -7.71
C ALA A 52 11.62 0.79 -9.02
N THR A 53 10.37 1.21 -9.18
CA THR A 53 9.56 0.89 -10.37
C THR A 53 10.13 1.48 -11.66
N ARG A 54 10.98 2.51 -11.58
CA ARG A 54 11.71 3.04 -12.75
C ARG A 54 12.82 2.13 -13.28
N ARG A 55 13.22 1.11 -12.51
CA ARG A 55 14.37 0.22 -12.81
C ARG A 55 13.98 -1.24 -13.00
N ILE A 56 12.71 -1.59 -12.83
CA ILE A 56 12.23 -2.98 -12.81
C ILE A 56 11.06 -3.11 -13.78
N ASP A 57 11.01 -4.22 -14.53
CA ASP A 57 9.92 -4.51 -15.46
C ASP A 57 8.55 -4.48 -14.75
N LEU A 58 7.54 -3.92 -15.43
CA LEU A 58 6.19 -3.77 -14.90
C LEU A 58 5.57 -5.10 -14.43
N SER A 59 5.90 -6.20 -15.13
CA SER A 59 5.50 -7.55 -14.72
C SER A 59 5.99 -7.87 -13.31
N VAL A 60 7.27 -7.65 -13.00
CA VAL A 60 7.87 -7.89 -11.67
C VAL A 60 7.25 -6.98 -10.61
N VAL A 61 6.98 -5.72 -10.94
CA VAL A 61 6.28 -4.80 -10.03
C VAL A 61 4.90 -5.36 -9.66
N GLY A 62 4.13 -5.83 -10.65
CA GLY A 62 2.85 -6.50 -10.43
C GLY A 62 2.95 -7.69 -9.47
N PHE A 63 3.99 -8.53 -9.61
CA PHE A 63 4.26 -9.64 -8.67
C PHE A 63 4.52 -9.17 -7.25
N ILE A 64 5.39 -8.18 -7.07
CA ILE A 64 5.74 -7.64 -5.76
C ILE A 64 4.51 -7.03 -5.08
N MET A 65 3.56 -6.46 -5.83
CA MET A 65 2.34 -5.90 -5.26
C MET A 65 1.41 -6.94 -4.61
N TYR A 66 1.52 -8.24 -4.94
CA TYR A 66 0.79 -9.32 -4.25
C TYR A 66 1.29 -9.59 -2.81
N ILE A 67 2.44 -9.01 -2.42
CA ILE A 67 2.88 -9.02 -1.02
C ILE A 67 1.88 -8.24 -0.14
N ASN A 68 1.28 -7.17 -0.65
CA ASN A 68 0.35 -6.34 0.12
C ASN A 68 -0.90 -7.12 0.58
N PRO A 69 -1.70 -7.76 -0.30
CA PRO A 69 -2.84 -8.56 0.16
C PRO A 69 -2.42 -9.76 1.02
N THR A 70 -1.21 -10.30 0.83
CA THR A 70 -0.66 -11.37 1.69
C THR A 70 -0.38 -10.85 3.10
N MET A 71 0.28 -9.70 3.23
CA MET A 71 0.53 -9.05 4.52
C MET A 71 -0.78 -8.70 5.22
N GLN A 72 -1.76 -8.16 4.49
CA GLN A 72 -3.08 -7.87 5.04
C GLN A 72 -3.77 -9.13 5.55
N PHE A 73 -3.73 -10.23 4.79
CA PHE A 73 -4.26 -11.52 5.22
C PHE A 73 -3.56 -12.03 6.49
N LEU A 74 -2.23 -12.01 6.53
CA LEU A 74 -1.45 -12.46 7.69
C LEU A 74 -1.76 -11.62 8.93
N ILE A 75 -1.84 -10.30 8.79
CA ILE A 75 -2.20 -9.40 9.89
C ILE A 75 -3.64 -9.67 10.35
N GLY A 76 -4.59 -9.78 9.43
CA GLY A 76 -5.99 -10.06 9.73
C GLY A 76 -6.17 -11.35 10.54
N VAL A 77 -5.52 -12.43 10.11
CA VAL A 77 -5.64 -13.75 10.76
C VAL A 77 -4.84 -13.84 12.06
N PHE A 78 -3.56 -13.45 12.04
CA PHE A 78 -2.65 -13.72 13.17
C PHE A 78 -2.63 -12.62 14.22
N VAL A 79 -2.77 -11.36 13.81
CA VAL A 79 -2.69 -10.20 14.72
C VAL A 79 -4.07 -9.77 15.17
N LEU A 80 -4.98 -9.52 14.21
CA LEU A 80 -6.34 -9.06 14.49
C LEU A 80 -7.29 -10.20 14.88
N LYS A 81 -6.89 -11.46 14.65
CA LYS A 81 -7.66 -12.68 14.95
C LYS A 81 -9.07 -12.67 14.33
N GLU A 82 -9.20 -12.09 13.15
CA GLU A 82 -10.46 -12.06 12.42
C GLU A 82 -10.81 -13.43 11.87
N SER A 83 -12.09 -13.80 11.94
CA SER A 83 -12.59 -15.01 11.30
C SER A 83 -12.53 -14.86 9.80
N TYR A 84 -11.65 -15.63 9.15
CA TYR A 84 -11.51 -15.59 7.69
C TYR A 84 -12.42 -16.64 7.03
N PRO A 85 -13.39 -16.22 6.20
CA PRO A 85 -14.26 -17.14 5.50
C PRO A 85 -13.45 -18.09 4.59
N PRO A 86 -13.82 -19.38 4.50
CA PRO A 86 -13.16 -20.36 3.64
C PRO A 86 -13.07 -19.91 2.17
N GLU A 87 -14.06 -19.17 1.68
CA GLU A 87 -14.11 -18.68 0.30
C GLU A 87 -12.95 -17.73 -0.02
N ARG A 88 -12.54 -16.91 0.96
CA ARG A 88 -11.39 -15.99 0.81
C ARG A 88 -10.07 -16.76 0.78
N LEU A 89 -9.95 -17.87 1.51
CA LEU A 89 -8.77 -18.73 1.49
C LEU A 89 -8.60 -19.42 0.14
N VAL A 90 -9.70 -19.94 -0.43
CA VAL A 90 -9.70 -20.54 -1.77
C VAL A 90 -9.28 -19.51 -2.82
N THR A 91 -9.85 -18.30 -2.75
CA THR A 91 -9.51 -17.20 -3.68
C THR A 91 -8.03 -16.81 -3.57
N PHE A 92 -7.51 -16.70 -2.34
CA PHE A 92 -6.10 -16.43 -2.09
C PHE A 92 -5.19 -17.53 -2.68
N GLY A 93 -5.54 -18.80 -2.49
CA GLY A 93 -4.83 -19.93 -3.08
C GLY A 93 -4.81 -19.91 -4.61
N LEU A 94 -5.95 -19.60 -5.24
CA LEU A 94 -6.05 -19.50 -6.70
C LEU A 94 -5.19 -18.37 -7.27
N ILE A 95 -5.17 -17.20 -6.60
CA ILE A 95 -4.32 -16.07 -6.97
C ILE A 95 -2.85 -16.51 -6.97
N TRP A 96 -2.39 -17.12 -5.88
CA TRP A 96 -1.00 -17.58 -5.75
C TRP A 96 -0.64 -18.68 -6.75
N PHE A 97 -1.57 -19.59 -7.04
CA PHE A 97 -1.37 -20.62 -8.05
C PHE A 97 -1.18 -20.02 -9.44
N ALA A 98 -2.04 -19.09 -9.85
CA ALA A 98 -1.90 -18.36 -11.12
C ALA A 98 -0.58 -17.58 -11.17
N LEU A 99 -0.20 -16.95 -10.06
CA LEU A 99 1.05 -16.19 -9.92
C LEU A 99 2.29 -17.08 -10.14
N LEU A 100 2.27 -18.29 -9.56
CA LEU A 100 3.34 -19.27 -9.67
C LEU A 100 3.48 -19.78 -11.10
N LEU A 101 2.37 -20.11 -11.76
CA LEU A 101 2.37 -20.52 -13.18
C LEU A 101 2.92 -19.41 -14.08
N PHE A 102 2.46 -18.17 -13.90
CA PHE A 102 2.94 -17.04 -14.67
C PHE A 102 4.45 -16.82 -14.46
N THR A 103 4.90 -16.86 -13.21
CA THR A 103 6.32 -16.66 -12.86
C THR A 103 7.20 -17.70 -13.56
N ILE A 104 6.80 -18.97 -13.55
CA ILE A 104 7.49 -20.05 -14.27
C ILE A 104 7.54 -19.76 -15.78
N GLY A 105 6.43 -19.30 -16.36
CA GLY A 105 6.36 -18.89 -17.76
C GLY A 105 7.34 -17.76 -18.10
N LEU A 106 7.40 -16.73 -17.26
CA LEU A 106 8.29 -15.59 -17.41
C LEU A 106 9.78 -16.01 -17.37
N PHE A 107 10.14 -16.89 -16.43
CA PHE A 107 11.50 -17.45 -16.35
C PHE A 107 11.88 -18.27 -17.58
N LYS A 108 10.94 -19.05 -18.14
CA LYS A 108 11.17 -19.81 -19.38
C LYS A 108 11.36 -18.89 -20.58
N LEU A 109 10.53 -17.86 -20.75
CA LEU A 109 10.64 -16.90 -21.85
C LEU A 109 11.98 -16.15 -21.85
N ARG A 110 12.43 -15.70 -20.66
CA ARG A 110 13.71 -15.00 -20.50
C ARG A 110 14.91 -15.89 -20.85
N ARG A 111 14.82 -17.20 -20.62
CA ARG A 111 15.88 -18.15 -21.01
C ARG A 111 15.96 -18.34 -22.52
N THR A 112 14.84 -18.39 -23.23
CA THR A 112 14.82 -18.57 -24.69
C THR A 112 15.31 -17.33 -25.44
N ALA A 113 15.00 -16.12 -24.94
CA ALA A 113 15.44 -14.86 -25.56
C ALA A 113 16.96 -14.62 -25.48
N VAL A 114 17.68 -15.27 -24.57
CA VAL A 114 19.14 -15.19 -24.43
C VAL A 114 19.88 -16.15 -25.38
N VAL A 115 19.17 -17.09 -26.01
CA VAL A 115 19.77 -18.18 -26.81
C VAL A 115 19.69 -17.94 -28.33
N LEU A 116 19.07 -16.84 -28.78
CA LEU A 116 19.04 -16.48 -30.21
C LEU A 116 20.15 -15.45 -30.52
N PRO A 117 21.11 -15.77 -31.41
CA PRO A 117 22.07 -14.81 -31.95
C PRO A 117 21.43 -13.82 -32.94
#